data_AF-A0A8D8HCM7-F1
#
_entry.id   AF-A0A8D8HCM7-F1
#
_cell.length_a   1.000
_cell.length_b   1.000
_cell.length_c   1.000
_cell.angle_alpha   90.00
_cell.angle_beta   90.00
_cell.angle_gamma   90.00
#
_symmetry.space_group_name_H-M   'P 1'
#
loop_
_entity.id
_entity.type
_entity.pdbx_description
1 polymer ?
#
loop_
_entity_poly.entity_id
_entity_poly.type
_entity_poly.pdbx_seq_one_letter_code
_entity_poly.pdbx_strand_id
1 'polypeptide(L)'
;MAGPNPFQNLQKELTVNGECFRYFDISSFEELAELPYSIRVLLESAVRNCDNFQVLEKDVRGILSWKSTKSIKTDVELEIPFKPARVILQDFTGVPAVVDFAAMRDAVLKLGGDPDKINPICPSDLVIDHSVQVDFARTPDALNKNQDLEFERNKERFTFLKWGAKAFNNMLIIPPGSGIVH
;
A
#
# COMPACT_ATOMS: atom_id res chain seq x y z
N MET A 1 0.76 22.82 -5.72
CA MET A 1 0.60 21.80 -6.78
C MET A 1 1.90 21.01 -6.84
N ALA A 2 1.84 19.73 -7.21
CA ALA A 2 3.04 18.93 -7.44
C ALA A 2 3.93 19.60 -8.50
N GLY A 3 5.21 19.75 -8.18
CA GLY A 3 6.25 20.23 -9.08
C GLY A 3 6.97 19.09 -9.81
N PRO A 4 7.88 19.41 -10.74
CA PRO A 4 8.72 18.40 -11.39
C PRO A 4 9.64 17.72 -10.36
N ASN A 5 9.95 16.45 -10.59
CA ASN A 5 10.87 15.72 -9.71
C ASN A 5 12.31 16.25 -9.91
N PRO A 6 12.93 16.83 -8.87
CA PRO A 6 14.28 17.40 -8.97
C PRO A 6 15.38 16.35 -9.13
N PHE A 7 15.10 15.08 -8.84
CA PHE A 7 16.02 13.95 -8.97
C PHE A 7 15.86 13.19 -10.29
N GLN A 8 15.17 13.76 -11.28
CA GLN A 8 14.94 13.15 -12.58
C GLN A 8 16.24 12.77 -13.31
N ASN A 9 17.34 13.48 -13.03
CA ASN A 9 18.68 13.19 -13.53
C ASN A 9 19.25 11.84 -13.06
N LEU A 10 18.68 11.24 -12.02
CA LEU A 10 19.08 9.92 -11.51
C LEU A 10 18.36 8.77 -12.22
N GLN A 11 17.37 9.06 -13.07
CA GLN A 11 16.64 8.01 -13.78
C GLN A 11 17.54 7.34 -14.83
N LYS A 12 17.67 6.02 -14.75
CA LYS A 12 18.38 5.17 -15.70
C LYS A 12 17.46 4.12 -16.29
N GLU A 13 17.91 3.51 -17.38
CA GLU A 13 17.22 2.41 -18.05
C GLU A 13 17.95 1.08 -17.81
N LEU A 14 17.18 0.02 -17.63
CA LEU A 14 17.63 -1.34 -17.43
C LEU A 14 16.90 -2.24 -18.43
N THR A 15 17.63 -2.90 -19.32
CA THR A 15 17.04 -3.85 -20.27
C THR A 15 17.20 -5.27 -19.74
N VAL A 16 16.10 -6.00 -19.58
CA VAL A 16 16.07 -7.41 -19.16
C VAL A 16 15.21 -8.18 -20.14
N ASN A 17 15.75 -9.24 -20.75
CA ASN A 17 15.02 -10.10 -21.70
C ASN A 17 14.33 -9.36 -22.86
N GLY A 18 14.89 -8.21 -23.29
CA GLY A 18 14.31 -7.38 -24.36
C GLY A 18 13.24 -6.39 -23.90
N GLU A 19 12.89 -6.37 -22.62
CA GLU A 19 12.02 -5.36 -22.02
C GLU A 19 12.87 -4.24 -21.37
N CYS A 20 12.49 -2.99 -21.64
CA CYS A 20 13.16 -1.82 -21.08
C CYS A 20 12.41 -1.32 -19.85
N PHE A 21 13.10 -1.30 -18.71
CA PHE A 21 12.62 -0.78 -17.44
C PHE A 21 13.32 0.52 -17.10
N ARG A 22 12.67 1.36 -16.29
CA ARG A 22 13.24 2.60 -15.75
C ARG A 22 13.34 2.49 -14.25
N TYR A 23 14.43 3.00 -13.69
CA TYR A 23 14.66 3.04 -12.24
C TYR A 23 15.42 4.30 -11.85
N PHE A 24 15.29 4.73 -10.60
CA PHE A 24 16.11 5.80 -10.04
C PHE A 24 17.38 5.20 -9.45
N ASP A 25 18.54 5.57 -10.01
CA ASP A 25 19.82 5.09 -9.55
C ASP A 25 20.31 5.86 -8.32
N ILE A 26 19.96 5.35 -7.14
CA ILE A 26 20.39 5.93 -5.87
C ILE A 26 21.87 5.64 -5.55
N SER A 27 22.59 4.85 -6.35
CA SER A 27 24.01 4.56 -6.10
C SER A 27 24.92 5.77 -6.34
N SER A 28 24.39 6.84 -6.94
CA SER A 28 25.12 8.11 -7.10
C SER A 28 25.34 8.85 -5.77
N PHE A 29 24.60 8.51 -4.71
CA PHE A 29 24.79 9.10 -3.39
C PHE A 29 25.91 8.36 -2.64
N GLU A 30 26.98 9.09 -2.29
CA GLU A 30 28.13 8.53 -1.56
C GLU A 30 27.71 8.00 -0.18
N GLU A 31 26.74 8.65 0.45
CA GLU A 31 26.19 8.29 1.76
C GLU A 31 25.47 6.94 1.75
N LEU A 32 25.07 6.43 0.58
CA LEU A 32 24.34 5.16 0.45
C LEU A 32 25.10 3.99 1.09
N ALA A 33 26.44 4.00 1.02
CA ALA A 33 27.29 2.98 1.62
C ALA A 33 27.12 2.88 3.14
N GLU A 34 26.76 3.99 3.80
CA GLU A 34 26.57 4.05 5.25
C GLU A 34 25.13 3.76 5.69
N LEU A 35 24.17 3.72 4.76
CA LEU A 35 22.76 3.52 5.08
C LEU A 35 22.43 2.03 5.25
N PRO A 36 21.67 1.65 6.30
CA PRO A 36 21.05 0.32 6.39
C PRO A 36 20.12 0.07 5.20
N TYR A 37 20.03 -1.18 4.74
CA TYR A 37 19.19 -1.54 3.59
C TYR A 37 17.72 -1.11 3.73
N SER A 38 17.15 -1.17 4.94
CA SER A 38 15.79 -0.68 5.21
C SER A 38 15.64 0.83 4.93
N ILE A 39 16.67 1.63 5.24
CA ILE A 39 16.69 3.07 4.96
C ILE A 39 16.89 3.36 3.47
N ARG A 40 17.62 2.50 2.75
CA ARG A 40 17.76 2.61 1.29
C ARG A 40 16.41 2.50 0.57
N VAL A 41 15.48 1.69 1.08
CA VAL A 41 14.11 1.59 0.55
C VAL A 41 13.33 2.90 0.76
N LEU A 42 13.47 3.52 1.93
CA LEU A 42 12.86 4.83 2.20
C LEU A 42 13.44 5.91 1.29
N LEU A 43 14.78 5.90 1.11
CA LEU A 43 15.48 6.81 0.22
C LEU A 43 14.99 6.68 -1.23
N GLU A 44 14.90 5.47 -1.77
CA GLU A 44 14.39 5.24 -3.13
C GLU A 44 12.96 5.77 -3.28
N SER A 45 12.08 5.43 -2.32
CA SER A 45 10.69 5.89 -2.32
C SER A 45 10.61 7.42 -2.31
N ALA A 46 11.42 8.09 -1.50
CA ALA A 46 11.46 9.55 -1.43
C ALA A 46 12.00 10.18 -2.72
N VAL A 47 13.12 9.66 -3.26
CA VAL A 47 13.72 10.14 -4.52
C VAL A 47 12.73 10.02 -5.69
N ARG A 48 12.09 8.85 -5.85
CA ARG A 48 11.15 8.61 -6.95
C ARG A 48 9.87 9.43 -6.83
N ASN A 49 9.40 9.71 -5.61
CA ASN A 49 8.15 10.43 -5.37
C ASN A 49 8.35 11.92 -5.02
N CYS A 50 9.57 12.45 -5.11
CA CYS A 50 9.83 13.87 -4.82
C CYS A 50 9.08 14.75 -5.81
N ASP A 51 8.08 15.45 -5.30
CA ASP A 51 7.19 16.33 -6.07
C ASP A 51 7.21 17.77 -5.54
N ASN A 52 8.10 18.06 -4.58
CA ASN A 52 8.20 19.35 -3.88
C ASN A 52 6.86 19.82 -3.29
N PHE A 53 5.98 18.87 -2.92
CA PHE A 53 4.72 19.13 -2.25
C PHE A 53 4.44 18.13 -1.12
N GLN A 54 4.25 16.85 -1.44
CA GLN A 54 4.11 15.76 -0.47
C GLN A 54 5.46 15.23 0.00
N VAL A 55 6.44 15.19 -0.92
CA VAL A 55 7.80 14.76 -0.65
C VAL A 55 8.74 15.86 -1.12
N LEU A 56 9.46 16.44 -0.17
CA LEU A 56 10.33 17.59 -0.38
C LEU A 56 11.78 17.16 -0.56
N GLU A 57 12.58 17.96 -1.27
CA GLU A 57 14.03 17.70 -1.39
C GLU A 57 14.74 17.61 -0.03
N LYS A 58 14.27 18.39 0.96
CA LYS A 58 14.79 18.35 2.33
C LYS A 58 14.59 16.97 2.97
N ASP A 59 13.54 16.24 2.60
CA ASP A 59 13.22 14.93 3.17
C ASP A 59 14.19 13.89 2.63
N VAL A 60 14.51 13.94 1.33
CA VAL A 60 15.57 13.11 0.72
C VAL A 60 16.92 13.36 1.40
N ARG A 61 17.30 14.64 1.59
CA ARG A 61 18.54 15.01 2.30
C ARG A 61 18.52 14.57 3.77
N GLY A 62 17.36 14.61 4.41
CA GLY A 62 17.16 14.12 5.77
C GLY A 62 17.40 12.62 5.89
N ILE A 63 16.91 11.82 4.94
CA ILE A 63 17.17 10.37 4.87
C ILE A 63 18.64 10.09 4.63
N LEU A 64 19.29 10.80 3.69
CA LEU A 64 20.73 10.65 3.42
C LEU A 64 21.57 10.97 4.67
N SER A 65 21.11 11.89 5.51
CA SER A 65 21.77 12.30 6.75
C SER A 65 21.45 11.41 7.96
N TRP A 66 20.83 10.24 7.76
CA TRP A 66 20.30 9.36 8.82
C TRP A 66 21.28 9.11 9.98
N LYS A 67 22.56 8.86 9.69
CA LYS A 67 23.59 8.57 10.71
C LYS A 67 23.85 9.78 11.62
N SER A 68 23.91 10.97 11.05
CA SER A 68 24.07 12.23 11.78
C SER A 68 22.83 12.53 12.59
N THR A 69 21.64 12.42 11.98
CA THR A 69 20.35 12.64 12.66
C THR A 69 20.14 11.70 13.84
N LYS A 70 20.56 10.44 13.74
CA LYS A 70 20.49 9.47 14.84
C LYS A 70 21.48 9.74 15.97
N SER A 71 22.64 10.31 15.63
CA SER A 71 23.74 10.53 16.60
C SER A 71 23.56 11.83 17.40
N ILE A 72 22.77 12.76 16.87
CA ILE A 72 22.43 13.99 17.57
C ILE A 72 21.30 13.67 18.56
N LYS A 73 21.62 13.64 19.86
CA LYS A 73 20.64 13.59 20.97
C LYS A 73 19.89 14.92 21.10
N THR A 74 19.28 15.40 20.02
CA THR A 74 18.37 16.54 20.07
C THR A 74 16.95 16.01 20.08
N ASP A 75 16.07 16.64 20.86
CA ASP A 75 14.63 16.39 20.94
C ASP A 75 13.86 16.68 19.62
N VAL A 76 14.56 16.68 18.48
CA VAL A 76 14.00 16.93 17.15
C VAL A 76 13.89 15.60 16.43
N GLU A 77 12.72 14.98 16.53
CA GLU A 77 12.36 13.84 15.71
C GLU A 77 12.19 14.30 14.25
N LEU A 78 13.00 13.76 13.34
CA LEU A 78 12.87 14.03 11.92
C LEU A 78 11.74 13.15 11.36
N GLU A 79 10.59 13.75 11.08
CA GLU A 79 9.52 13.11 10.32
C GLU A 79 9.90 12.99 8.85
N ILE A 80 9.66 11.83 8.26
CA ILE A 80 10.00 11.53 6.86
C ILE A 80 8.75 10.95 6.17
N PRO A 81 8.37 11.46 4.98
CA PRO A 81 7.30 10.87 4.20
C PRO A 81 7.73 9.51 3.63
N PHE A 82 6.83 8.55 3.67
CA PHE A 82 7.01 7.27 3.01
C PHE A 82 5.79 6.96 2.15
N LYS A 83 6.02 6.68 0.86
CA LYS A 83 4.98 6.28 -0.09
C LYS A 83 5.22 4.81 -0.47
N PRO A 84 4.55 3.85 0.22
CA PRO A 84 4.64 2.43 -0.11
C PRO A 84 4.20 2.16 -1.56
N ALA A 85 4.70 1.07 -2.14
CA ALA A 85 4.34 0.66 -3.49
C ALA A 85 2.93 0.07 -3.59
N ARG A 86 2.41 -0.51 -2.50
CA ARG A 86 1.09 -1.15 -2.41
C ARG A 86 0.60 -1.20 -0.95
N VAL A 87 -0.67 -1.51 -0.77
CA VAL A 87 -1.31 -1.77 0.53
C VAL A 87 -1.86 -3.19 0.54
N ILE A 88 -1.82 -3.84 1.70
CA ILE A 88 -2.47 -5.13 1.94
C ILE A 88 -3.45 -5.01 3.10
N LEU A 89 -4.61 -5.62 2.98
CA LEU A 89 -5.68 -5.63 3.97
C LEU A 89 -6.15 -7.07 4.21
N GLN A 90 -6.60 -7.33 5.43
CA GLN A 90 -7.42 -8.50 5.76
C GLN A 90 -8.88 -8.08 5.95
N ASP A 91 -9.84 -9.00 5.91
CA ASP A 91 -11.27 -8.69 5.79
C ASP A 91 -11.89 -7.90 6.96
N PHE A 92 -11.40 -8.03 8.19
CA PHE A 92 -11.89 -7.26 9.34
C PHE A 92 -11.56 -5.76 9.23
N THR A 93 -10.38 -5.41 8.72
CA THR A 93 -10.01 -4.01 8.47
C THR A 93 -10.34 -3.55 7.05
N GLY A 94 -10.46 -4.50 6.12
CA GLY A 94 -10.77 -4.23 4.73
C GLY A 94 -12.22 -3.84 4.50
N VAL A 95 -13.17 -4.48 5.19
CA VAL A 95 -14.59 -4.08 5.14
C VAL A 95 -14.80 -2.62 5.52
N PRO A 96 -14.37 -2.12 6.71
CA PRO A 96 -14.56 -0.72 7.05
C PRO A 96 -13.84 0.23 6.10
N ALA A 97 -12.65 -0.13 5.57
CA ALA A 97 -11.97 0.68 4.57
C ALA A 97 -12.78 0.84 3.28
N VAL A 98 -13.43 -0.21 2.79
CA VAL A 98 -14.31 -0.15 1.60
C VAL A 98 -15.59 0.65 1.91
N VAL A 99 -16.12 0.56 3.13
CA VAL A 99 -17.24 1.42 3.59
C VAL A 99 -16.83 2.89 3.57
N ASP A 100 -15.64 3.23 4.07
CA ASP A 100 -15.13 4.60 4.06
C ASP A 100 -14.99 5.13 2.63
N PHE A 101 -14.45 4.35 1.70
CA PHE A 101 -14.39 4.75 0.28
C PHE A 101 -15.79 4.97 -0.32
N ALA A 102 -16.76 4.12 -0.01
CA ALA A 102 -18.13 4.29 -0.46
C ALA A 102 -18.76 5.58 0.11
N ALA A 103 -18.58 5.83 1.41
CA ALA A 103 -19.07 7.04 2.07
C ALA A 103 -18.40 8.32 1.53
N MET A 104 -17.10 8.25 1.22
CA MET A 104 -16.36 9.34 0.58
C MET A 104 -16.89 9.63 -0.83
N ARG A 105 -17.24 8.61 -1.63
CA ARG A 105 -17.88 8.80 -2.94
C ARG A 105 -19.21 9.55 -2.81
N ASP A 106 -20.05 9.12 -1.87
CA ASP A 106 -21.33 9.79 -1.60
C ASP A 106 -21.13 11.25 -1.15
N ALA A 107 -20.14 11.51 -0.30
CA ALA A 107 -19.82 12.86 0.16
C ALA A 107 -19.34 13.76 -0.99
N VAL A 108 -18.43 13.27 -1.84
CA VAL A 108 -17.93 14.02 -3.01
C VAL A 108 -19.06 14.32 -3.99
N LEU A 109 -19.94 13.35 -4.24
CA LEU A 109 -21.10 13.53 -5.11
C LEU A 109 -22.05 14.62 -4.58
N LYS A 110 -22.35 14.60 -3.26
CA LYS A 110 -23.19 15.62 -2.61
C LYS A 110 -22.61 17.04 -2.70
N LEU A 111 -21.28 17.15 -2.75
CA LEU A 111 -20.57 18.41 -2.91
C LEU A 111 -20.44 18.84 -4.39
N GLY A 112 -21.02 18.09 -5.33
CA GLY A 112 -20.96 18.36 -6.77
C GLY A 112 -19.61 18.01 -7.41
N GLY A 113 -18.78 17.22 -6.73
CA GLY A 113 -17.53 16.70 -7.25
C GLY A 113 -17.71 15.39 -8.00
N ASP A 114 -16.61 14.92 -8.59
CA ASP A 114 -16.53 13.63 -9.29
C ASP A 114 -16.21 12.50 -8.30
N PRO A 115 -17.15 11.57 -8.02
CA PRO A 115 -16.93 10.46 -7.08
C PRO A 115 -15.87 9.47 -7.57
N ASP A 116 -15.60 9.37 -8.87
CA ASP A 116 -14.63 8.41 -9.40
C ASP A 116 -13.19 8.80 -9.02
N LYS A 117 -12.96 10.05 -8.59
CA LYS A 117 -11.69 10.48 -7.98
C LYS A 117 -11.41 9.78 -6.64
N ILE A 118 -12.44 9.28 -5.98
CA ILE A 118 -12.28 8.47 -4.77
C ILE A 118 -11.97 7.03 -5.19
N ASN A 119 -10.67 6.74 -5.26
CA ASN A 119 -10.15 5.45 -5.65
C ASN A 119 -8.76 5.20 -5.02
N PRO A 120 -8.38 3.94 -4.73
CA PRO A 120 -7.01 3.60 -4.36
C PRO A 120 -5.98 4.09 -5.40
N ILE A 121 -4.95 4.80 -4.92
CA ILE A 121 -3.89 5.39 -5.78
C ILE A 121 -2.81 4.34 -6.10
N CYS A 122 -2.62 3.35 -5.25
CA CYS A 122 -1.70 2.24 -5.44
C CYS A 122 -2.46 0.90 -5.40
N PRO A 123 -1.84 -0.21 -5.85
CA PRO A 123 -2.40 -1.54 -5.70
C PRO A 123 -2.77 -1.83 -4.25
N SER A 124 -3.97 -2.35 -4.04
CA SER A 124 -4.54 -2.71 -2.75
C SER A 124 -5.09 -4.12 -2.81
N ASP A 125 -4.44 -5.03 -2.09
CA ASP A 125 -4.81 -6.44 -2.03
C ASP A 125 -5.59 -6.70 -0.73
N LEU A 126 -6.80 -7.23 -0.81
CA LEU A 126 -7.62 -7.60 0.35
C LEU A 126 -7.81 -9.11 0.39
N VAL A 127 -7.38 -9.74 1.48
CA VAL A 127 -7.49 -11.19 1.70
C VAL A 127 -8.61 -11.47 2.69
N ILE A 128 -9.47 -12.44 2.36
CA ILE A 128 -10.53 -12.92 3.26
C ILE A 128 -10.02 -14.16 3.99
N ASP A 129 -9.57 -13.98 5.23
CA ASP A 129 -8.92 -15.03 6.04
C ASP A 129 -9.29 -15.01 7.53
N HIS A 130 -9.97 -13.96 8.03
CA HIS A 130 -10.38 -13.84 9.44
C HIS A 130 -11.85 -14.23 9.69
N SER A 131 -12.56 -14.74 8.66
CA SER A 131 -13.98 -15.08 8.76
C SER A 131 -14.28 -16.55 9.10
N VAL A 132 -13.37 -17.48 8.79
CA VAL A 132 -13.57 -18.92 9.06
C VAL A 132 -13.35 -19.23 10.54
N GLN A 133 -14.19 -20.10 11.09
CA GLN A 133 -14.09 -20.57 12.48
C GLN A 133 -13.97 -22.09 12.52
N VAL A 134 -13.41 -22.61 13.61
CA VAL A 134 -13.30 -24.05 13.84
C VAL A 134 -14.58 -24.53 14.53
N ASP A 135 -15.69 -24.56 13.80
CA ASP A 135 -16.98 -25.11 14.30
C ASP A 135 -16.95 -26.64 14.36
N PHE A 136 -16.32 -27.26 13.35
CA PHE A 136 -16.09 -28.70 13.26
C PHE A 136 -14.59 -29.01 13.21
N ALA A 137 -14.19 -30.11 13.85
CA ALA A 137 -12.81 -30.60 13.87
C ALA A 137 -12.75 -32.14 13.86
N ARG A 138 -11.63 -32.69 13.40
CA ARG A 138 -11.31 -34.14 13.44
C ARG A 138 -12.30 -35.05 12.69
N THR A 139 -12.93 -34.55 11.63
CA THR A 139 -13.71 -35.33 10.67
C THR A 139 -13.28 -35.03 9.24
N PRO A 140 -13.42 -35.98 8.28
CA PRO A 140 -13.01 -35.76 6.89
C PRO A 140 -13.75 -34.59 6.19
N ASP A 141 -14.94 -34.25 6.67
CA ASP A 141 -15.82 -33.21 6.13
C ASP A 141 -15.75 -31.87 6.90
N ALA A 142 -14.86 -31.75 7.90
CA ALA A 142 -14.78 -30.56 8.76
C ALA A 142 -14.48 -29.28 7.97
N LEU A 143 -13.56 -29.35 7.00
CA LEU A 143 -13.19 -28.20 6.17
C LEU A 143 -14.40 -27.63 5.42
N ASN A 144 -15.13 -28.49 4.69
CA ASN A 144 -16.29 -28.08 3.92
C ASN A 144 -17.38 -27.50 4.81
N LYS A 145 -17.68 -28.15 5.95
CA LYS A 145 -18.68 -27.65 6.90
C LYS A 145 -18.32 -26.28 7.48
N ASN A 146 -17.05 -26.05 7.80
CA ASN A 146 -16.61 -24.75 8.31
C ASN A 146 -16.67 -23.66 7.22
N GLN A 147 -16.33 -23.99 5.98
CA GLN A 147 -16.44 -23.07 4.84
C GLN A 147 -17.91 -22.74 4.51
N ASP A 148 -18.81 -23.72 4.56
CA ASP A 148 -20.24 -23.51 4.34
C ASP A 148 -20.81 -22.54 5.40
N LEU A 149 -20.47 -22.76 6.68
CA LEU A 149 -20.87 -21.87 7.78
C LEU A 149 -20.24 -20.47 7.67
N GLU A 150 -18.98 -20.37 7.22
CA GLU A 150 -18.32 -19.10 6.97
C GLU A 150 -19.09 -18.28 5.92
N PHE A 151 -19.46 -18.91 4.79
CA PHE A 151 -20.24 -18.26 3.74
C PHE A 151 -21.63 -17.86 4.19
N GLU A 152 -22.31 -18.72 4.96
CA GLU A 152 -23.65 -18.42 5.49
C GLU A 152 -23.62 -17.19 6.42
N ARG A 153 -22.68 -17.18 7.38
CA ARG A 153 -22.56 -16.11 8.38
C ARG A 153 -22.09 -14.78 7.79
N ASN A 154 -21.26 -14.81 6.75
CA ASN A 154 -20.59 -13.62 6.21
C ASN A 154 -21.08 -13.20 4.82
N LYS A 155 -22.22 -13.73 4.37
CA LYS A 155 -22.77 -13.49 3.03
C LYS A 155 -22.84 -12.00 2.64
N GLU A 156 -23.31 -11.15 3.54
CA GLU A 156 -23.41 -9.70 3.31
C GLU A 156 -22.04 -9.07 3.12
N ARG A 157 -21.10 -9.35 4.03
CA ARG A 157 -19.72 -8.86 3.98
C ARG A 157 -19.03 -9.28 2.69
N PHE A 158 -19.16 -10.54 2.28
CA PHE A 158 -18.56 -11.04 1.04
C PHE A 158 -19.20 -10.43 -0.21
N THR A 159 -20.51 -10.21 -0.19
CA THR A 159 -21.21 -9.52 -1.29
C THR A 159 -20.74 -8.07 -1.40
N PHE A 160 -20.60 -7.38 -0.27
CA PHE A 160 -20.11 -6.00 -0.22
C PHE A 160 -18.67 -5.89 -0.71
N LEU A 161 -17.77 -6.77 -0.26
CA LEU A 161 -16.39 -6.83 -0.74
C LEU A 161 -16.33 -7.14 -2.25
N LYS A 162 -17.11 -8.11 -2.73
CA LYS A 162 -17.20 -8.44 -4.16
C LYS A 162 -17.68 -7.26 -5.01
N TRP A 163 -18.55 -6.41 -4.47
CA TRP A 163 -18.90 -5.13 -5.10
C TRP A 163 -17.70 -4.17 -5.09
N GLY A 164 -17.02 -4.00 -3.96
CA GLY A 164 -15.83 -3.15 -3.82
C GLY A 164 -14.73 -3.47 -4.85
N ALA A 165 -14.42 -4.76 -5.05
CA ALA A 165 -13.47 -5.22 -6.06
C ALA A 165 -13.80 -4.79 -7.50
N LYS A 166 -15.09 -4.55 -7.79
CA LYS A 166 -15.56 -4.09 -9.11
C LYS A 166 -15.73 -2.58 -9.17
N ALA A 167 -16.02 -1.94 -8.04
CA ALA A 167 -16.31 -0.52 -7.95
C ALA A 167 -15.04 0.35 -7.89
N PHE A 168 -13.91 -0.21 -7.43
CA PHE A 168 -12.64 0.49 -7.28
C PHE A 168 -11.56 -0.11 -8.20
N ASN A 169 -10.81 0.75 -8.89
CA ASN A 169 -9.62 0.35 -9.62
C ASN A 169 -8.47 0.07 -8.63
N ASN A 170 -7.51 -0.75 -9.03
CA ASN A 170 -6.36 -1.16 -8.21
C ASN A 170 -6.73 -1.95 -6.95
N MET A 171 -7.96 -2.45 -6.83
CA MET A 171 -8.40 -3.27 -5.70
C MET A 171 -8.55 -4.73 -6.14
N LEU A 172 -7.76 -5.61 -5.55
CA LEU A 172 -7.85 -7.06 -5.73
C LEU A 172 -8.41 -7.69 -4.46
N ILE A 173 -9.37 -8.60 -4.59
CA ILE A 173 -9.91 -9.36 -3.47
C ILE A 173 -9.64 -10.85 -3.66
N ILE A 174 -8.89 -11.42 -2.72
CA ILE A 174 -8.60 -12.84 -2.64
C ILE A 174 -9.75 -13.52 -1.87
N PRO A 175 -10.44 -14.51 -2.48
CA PRO A 175 -11.63 -15.11 -1.89
C PRO A 175 -11.32 -15.97 -0.66
N PRO A 176 -12.33 -16.26 0.19
CA PRO A 176 -12.17 -17.14 1.36
C PRO A 176 -11.66 -18.53 0.96
N GLY A 177 -10.94 -19.16 1.88
CA GLY A 177 -10.35 -20.50 1.67
C GLY A 177 -9.08 -20.52 0.79
N SER A 178 -8.53 -19.36 0.44
CA SER A 178 -7.31 -19.25 -0.40
C SER A 178 -6.00 -19.23 0.40
N GLY A 179 -6.07 -19.23 1.74
CA GLY A 179 -4.92 -19.11 2.62
C GLY A 179 -5.09 -17.98 3.63
N ILE A 180 -3.98 -17.52 4.19
CA ILE A 180 -3.88 -16.38 5.12
C ILE A 180 -3.09 -15.24 4.48
N VAL A 181 -3.26 -14.02 4.96
CA VAL A 181 -2.75 -12.77 4.34
C VAL A 181 -1.22 -12.67 4.22
N HIS A 182 -0.47 -13.44 5.02
CA HIS A 182 1.00 -13.45 5.06
C HIS A 182 1.59 -14.70 4.39
#